data_AF-A0A366XXM6-F1
#
_entry.id   AF-A0A366XXM6-F1
#
_cell.length_a   1.000
_cell.length_b   1.000
_cell.length_c   1.000
_cell.angle_alpha   90.00
_cell.angle_beta   90.00
_cell.angle_gamma   90.00
#
_symmetry.space_group_name_H-M   'P 1'
#
loop_
_entity.id
_entity.type
_entity.pdbx_description
1 polymer ?
#
loop_
_entity_poly.entity_id
_entity_poly.type
_entity_poly.pdbx_seq_one_letter_code
_entity_poly.pdbx_strand_id
1 'polypeptide(L)'
;MEQFKEWQLKQLLVPEVALELLKTLVERKQKEEHYEKELIKWGITVFVFLLLGFIYICVTGLPLLISFSQLTKVLFDPIVWIIGAAAMFSYYKLNKCKKTCKKAEEEFEKLRLEIIKRTGELWSDEKQWESRHFVFEFMKSHFHINLYHE
;
A
#
# COMPACT_ATOMS: atom_id res chain seq x y z
N MET A 1 -11.15 7.35 -17.92
CA MET A 1 -10.17 6.29 -18.18
C MET A 1 -10.77 4.90 -17.98
N GLU A 2 -11.51 4.63 -16.90
CA GLU A 2 -12.13 3.31 -16.66
C GLU A 2 -13.09 2.87 -17.77
N GLN A 3 -13.98 3.75 -18.25
CA GLN A 3 -14.89 3.44 -19.36
C GLN A 3 -14.15 3.01 -20.65
N PHE A 4 -12.98 3.57 -20.91
CA PHE A 4 -12.16 3.20 -22.07
C PHE A 4 -11.56 1.81 -21.90
N LYS A 5 -11.08 1.48 -20.69
CA LYS A 5 -10.53 0.15 -20.37
C LYS A 5 -11.63 -0.92 -20.38
N GLU A 6 -12.81 -0.61 -19.86
CA GLU A 6 -13.98 -1.50 -19.92
C GLU A 6 -14.42 -1.78 -21.37
N TRP A 7 -14.40 -0.76 -22.23
CA TRP A 7 -14.69 -0.93 -23.65
C TRP A 7 -13.66 -1.83 -24.35
N GLN A 8 -12.37 -1.65 -24.08
CA GLN A 8 -11.32 -2.52 -24.64
C GLN A 8 -11.43 -3.97 -24.13
N LEU A 9 -11.79 -4.17 -22.86
CA LEU A 9 -12.05 -5.52 -22.32
C LEU A 9 -13.28 -6.17 -22.95
N LYS A 10 -14.36 -5.43 -23.18
CA LYS A 10 -15.55 -5.95 -23.88
C LYS A 10 -15.26 -6.35 -25.33
N GLN A 11 -14.36 -5.61 -26.01
CA GLN A 11 -13.92 -5.96 -27.37
C GLN A 11 -13.16 -7.28 -27.43
N LEU A 12 -12.51 -7.68 -26.34
CA LEU A 12 -11.75 -8.93 -26.24
C LEU A 12 -12.63 -10.16 -25.95
N LEU A 13 -13.95 -10.08 -26.19
CA LEU A 13 -14.91 -11.17 -25.95
C LEU A 13 -14.89 -11.71 -24.52
N VAL A 14 -14.60 -10.84 -23.54
CA VAL A 14 -14.55 -11.22 -22.13
C VAL A 14 -15.96 -11.45 -21.59
N PRO A 15 -16.24 -12.59 -20.94
CA PRO A 15 -17.52 -12.81 -20.28
C PRO A 15 -17.75 -11.79 -19.16
N GLU A 16 -19.01 -11.39 -18.97
CA GLU A 16 -19.39 -10.29 -18.07
C GLU A 16 -18.93 -10.53 -16.62
N VAL A 17 -19.03 -11.78 -16.15
CA VAL A 17 -18.55 -12.21 -14.82
C VAL A 17 -17.03 -12.04 -14.68
N ALA A 18 -16.26 -12.39 -15.72
CA ALA A 18 -14.81 -12.22 -15.71
C ALA A 18 -14.43 -10.73 -15.71
N LEU A 19 -15.17 -9.89 -16.42
CA LEU A 19 -14.96 -8.45 -16.45
C LEU A 19 -15.17 -7.81 -15.08
N GLU A 20 -16.23 -8.19 -14.36
CA GLU A 20 -16.49 -7.70 -13.00
C GLU A 20 -15.40 -8.12 -12.00
N LEU A 21 -14.92 -9.37 -12.10
CA LEU A 21 -13.81 -9.86 -11.28
C LEU A 21 -12.50 -9.12 -11.58
N LEU A 22 -12.18 -8.90 -12.85
CA LEU A 22 -11.00 -8.14 -13.27
C LEU A 22 -11.07 -6.69 -12.81
N LYS A 23 -12.24 -6.05 -12.87
CA LYS A 23 -12.45 -4.71 -12.35
C LYS A 23 -12.22 -4.66 -10.84
N THR A 24 -12.80 -5.60 -10.11
CA THR A 24 -12.59 -5.73 -8.66
C THR A 24 -11.10 -5.93 -8.33
N LEU A 25 -10.38 -6.70 -9.16
CA LEU A 25 -8.95 -6.92 -9.00
C LEU A 25 -8.13 -5.63 -9.20
N VAL A 26 -8.47 -4.83 -10.21
CA VAL A 26 -7.86 -3.52 -10.45
C VAL A 26 -8.12 -2.57 -9.29
N GLU A 27 -9.36 -2.49 -8.81
CA GLU A 27 -9.74 -1.63 -7.68
C GLU A 27 -8.95 -2.02 -6.42
N ARG A 28 -8.80 -3.32 -6.16
CA ARG A 28 -8.00 -3.82 -5.03
C ARG A 28 -6.51 -3.50 -5.18
N LYS A 29 -5.95 -3.63 -6.39
CA LYS A 29 -4.55 -3.23 -6.67
C LYS A 29 -4.32 -1.75 -6.41
N GLN A 30 -5.21 -0.89 -6.88
CA GLN A 30 -5.13 0.55 -6.63
C GLN A 30 -5.23 0.89 -5.14
N LYS A 31 -6.10 0.18 -4.41
CA LYS A 31 -6.27 0.35 -2.96
C LYS A 31 -5.03 -0.08 -2.18
N GLU A 32 -4.42 -1.20 -2.56
CA GLU A 32 -3.13 -1.65 -2.03
C GLU A 32 -2.04 -0.59 -2.25
N GLU A 33 -1.83 -0.14 -3.49
CA GLU A 33 -0.85 0.90 -3.81
C GLU A 33 -1.11 2.21 -3.05
N HIS A 34 -2.37 2.57 -2.85
CA HIS A 34 -2.74 3.75 -2.07
C HIS A 34 -2.27 3.60 -0.62
N TYR A 35 -2.53 2.47 0.03
CA TYR A 35 -2.09 2.23 1.39
C TYR A 35 -0.57 2.11 1.50
N GLU A 36 0.12 1.54 0.52
CA GLU A 36 1.59 1.54 0.49
C GLU A 36 2.15 2.98 0.46
N LYS A 37 1.59 3.84 -0.39
CA LYS A 37 1.96 5.26 -0.45
C LYS A 37 1.68 5.98 0.86
N GLU A 38 0.54 5.71 1.51
CA GLU A 38 0.24 6.25 2.83
C GLU A 38 1.22 5.75 3.89
N LEU A 39 1.57 4.47 3.88
CA LEU A 39 2.53 3.87 4.81
C LEU A 39 3.90 4.54 4.69
N ILE A 40 4.38 4.75 3.46
CA ILE A 40 5.64 5.46 3.19
C ILE A 40 5.55 6.90 3.74
N LYS A 41 4.46 7.62 3.47
CA LYS A 41 4.26 8.98 4.00
C LYS A 41 4.29 9.01 5.53
N TRP A 42 3.58 8.12 6.20
CA TRP A 42 3.60 8.03 7.67
C TRP A 42 4.98 7.62 8.20
N GLY A 43 5.70 6.74 7.50
CA GLY A 43 7.06 6.35 7.83
C GLY A 43 8.03 7.53 7.77
N ILE A 44 7.97 8.33 6.70
CA ILE A 44 8.76 9.56 6.55
C ILE A 44 8.39 10.56 7.65
N THR A 45 7.11 10.75 7.94
CA THR A 45 6.66 11.65 9.02
C THR A 45 7.25 11.27 10.38
N VAL A 46 7.21 9.97 10.74
CA VAL A 46 7.85 9.47 11.98
C VAL A 46 9.35 9.75 11.97
N PHE A 47 10.02 9.48 10.84
CA PHE A 47 11.45 9.72 10.70
C PHE A 47 11.82 11.21 10.89
N VAL A 48 11.04 12.13 10.30
CA VAL A 48 11.23 13.57 10.45
C VAL A 48 11.06 14.01 11.91
N PHE A 49 10.03 13.52 12.62
CA PHE A 49 9.86 13.85 14.04
C PHE A 49 11.00 13.33 14.91
N LEU A 50 11.49 12.12 14.64
CA LEU A 50 12.65 11.57 15.35
C LEU A 50 13.92 12.40 15.08
N LEU A 51 14.13 12.81 13.82
CA LEU A 51 15.26 13.62 13.42
C LEU A 51 15.21 15.02 14.06
N LEU A 52 14.03 15.66 14.09
CA LEU A 52 13.81 16.92 14.79
C LEU A 52 14.07 16.79 16.30
N GLY A 53 13.59 15.72 16.93
CA GLY A 53 13.87 15.43 18.33
C GLY A 53 15.37 15.22 18.58
N PHE A 54 16.06 14.51 17.68
CA PHE A 54 17.50 14.31 17.77
C PHE A 54 18.28 15.63 17.62
N ILE A 55 17.93 16.47 16.64
CA ILE A 55 18.54 17.80 16.48
C ILE A 55 18.28 18.67 17.71
N TYR A 56 17.06 18.66 18.25
CA TYR A 56 16.72 19.41 19.46
C TYR A 56 17.62 19.00 20.62
N ILE A 57 17.77 17.69 20.84
CA ILE A 57 18.65 17.14 21.87
C ILE A 57 20.12 17.47 21.56
N CYS A 58 20.59 17.46 20.32
CA CYS A 58 21.97 17.86 20.01
C CYS A 58 22.23 19.35 20.27
N VAL A 59 21.31 20.24 19.87
CA VAL A 59 21.46 21.70 20.04
C VAL A 59 21.37 22.10 21.50
N THR A 60 20.38 21.57 22.24
CA THR A 60 20.22 21.82 23.68
C THR A 60 21.20 20.99 24.52
N GLY A 61 21.69 19.89 23.97
CA GLY A 61 22.52 18.89 24.62
C GLY A 61 24.03 19.06 24.43
N LEU A 62 24.48 19.95 23.54
CA LEU A 62 25.92 20.21 23.36
C LEU A 62 26.67 20.61 24.65
N PRO A 63 26.06 21.31 25.64
CA PRO A 63 26.67 21.51 26.96
C PRO A 63 26.35 20.40 28.00
N LEU A 64 25.54 19.39 27.65
CA LEU A 64 24.76 18.53 28.57
C LEU A 64 25.43 17.23 28.99
N LEU A 65 26.59 16.88 28.43
CA LEU A 65 27.29 15.62 28.73
C LEU A 65 28.01 15.60 30.10
N ILE A 66 27.82 16.60 30.97
CA ILE A 66 28.65 16.79 32.17
C ILE A 66 27.89 16.63 33.49
N SER A 67 26.53 16.70 33.54
CA SER A 67 25.82 16.64 34.83
C SER A 67 24.40 16.05 34.80
N PHE A 68 24.08 15.16 35.75
CA PHE A 68 22.77 14.49 35.91
C PHE A 68 21.59 15.47 36.09
N SER A 69 21.86 16.65 36.67
CA SER A 69 20.88 17.72 36.86
C SER A 69 20.42 18.40 35.57
N GLN A 70 21.16 18.24 34.47
CA GLN A 70 20.79 18.81 33.17
C GLN A 70 20.02 17.80 32.30
N LEU A 71 20.27 16.50 32.48
CA LEU A 71 19.45 15.43 31.88
C LEU A 71 18.00 15.51 32.35
N THR A 72 17.77 15.77 33.65
CA THR A 72 16.41 15.94 34.18
C THR A 72 15.73 17.17 33.57
N LYS A 73 16.45 18.28 33.34
CA LYS A 73 15.87 19.47 32.71
C LYS A 73 15.38 19.23 31.28
N VAL A 74 16.14 18.49 30.46
CA VAL A 74 15.72 18.12 29.10
C VAL A 74 14.58 17.11 29.13
N LEU A 75 14.61 16.14 30.06
CA LEU A 75 13.53 15.17 30.22
C LEU A 75 12.21 15.78 30.71
N PHE A 76 12.26 16.86 31.50
CA PHE A 76 11.06 17.59 31.94
C PHE A 76 10.72 18.78 31.03
N ASP A 77 11.43 18.95 29.92
CA ASP A 77 11.13 19.99 28.94
C ASP A 77 9.81 19.66 28.21
N PRO A 78 8.79 20.55 28.27
CA PRO A 78 7.53 20.33 27.59
C PRO A 78 7.69 20.09 26.08
N ILE A 79 8.71 20.66 25.43
CA ILE A 79 8.97 20.46 23.99
C ILE A 79 9.34 19.00 23.70
N VAL A 80 10.17 18.38 24.55
CA VAL A 80 10.56 16.96 24.41
C VAL A 80 9.35 16.05 24.60
N TRP A 81 8.48 16.34 25.57
CA TRP A 81 7.24 15.60 25.76
C TRP A 81 6.27 15.72 24.58
N ILE A 82 6.14 16.93 23.99
CA ILE A 82 5.30 17.15 22.81
C ILE A 82 5.84 16.36 21.60
N ILE A 83 7.15 16.42 21.35
CA ILE A 83 7.79 15.66 20.26
C ILE A 83 7.64 14.15 20.50
N GLY A 84 7.87 13.69 21.74
CA GLY A 84 7.71 12.28 22.11
C GLY A 84 6.27 11.79 21.94
N ALA A 85 5.28 12.58 22.37
CA ALA A 85 3.87 12.27 22.18
C ALA A 85 3.48 12.23 20.69
N ALA A 86 3.96 13.19 19.90
CA ALA A 86 3.73 13.23 18.45
C ALA A 86 4.37 12.03 17.73
N ALA A 87 5.57 11.62 18.13
CA ALA A 87 6.26 10.45 17.60
C ALA A 87 5.50 9.15 17.95
N MET A 88 5.05 8.99 19.21
CA MET A 88 4.24 7.86 19.65
C MET A 88 2.91 7.77 18.89
N PHE A 89 2.22 8.89 18.72
CA PHE A 89 0.97 8.94 17.96
C PHE A 89 1.18 8.58 16.49
N SER A 90 2.23 9.13 15.87
CA SER A 90 2.58 8.84 14.48
C SER A 90 2.98 7.37 14.29
N TYR A 91 3.71 6.80 15.25
CA TYR A 91 4.04 5.37 15.25
C TYR A 91 2.80 4.47 15.37
N TYR A 92 1.85 4.83 16.25
CA TYR A 92 0.59 4.10 16.36
C TYR A 92 -0.20 4.12 15.03
N LYS A 93 -0.27 5.28 14.38
CA LYS A 93 -0.90 5.43 13.05
C LYS A 93 -0.19 4.60 11.99
N LEU A 94 1.13 4.62 11.96
CA LEU A 94 1.94 3.80 11.05
C LEU A 94 1.66 2.31 11.24
N ASN A 95 1.63 1.82 12.48
CA ASN A 95 1.36 0.42 12.76
C ASN A 95 -0.05 -0.01 12.34
N LYS A 96 -1.06 0.87 12.52
CA LYS A 96 -2.42 0.63 12.04
C LYS A 96 -2.47 0.59 10.51
N CYS A 97 -1.80 1.54 9.84
CA CYS A 97 -1.69 1.60 8.38
C CYS A 97 -0.98 0.37 7.81
N LYS A 98 0.08 -0.12 8.47
CA LYS A 98 0.78 -1.36 8.11
C LYS A 98 -0.15 -2.58 8.13
N LYS A 99 -1.01 -2.69 9.15
CA LYS A 99 -2.00 -3.78 9.22
C LYS A 99 -3.03 -3.70 8.11
N THR A 100 -3.51 -2.50 7.75
CA THR A 100 -4.48 -2.33 6.67
C THR A 100 -3.86 -2.57 5.30
N CYS A 101 -2.63 -2.14 5.09
CA CYS A 101 -1.86 -2.40 3.87
C CYS A 101 -1.70 -3.90 3.64
N LYS A 102 -1.23 -4.64 4.66
CA LYS A 102 -1.07 -6.10 4.57
C LYS A 102 -2.39 -6.83 4.27
N LYS A 103 -3.50 -6.38 4.88
CA LYS A 103 -4.83 -6.95 4.56
C LYS A 103 -5.24 -6.70 3.12
N ALA A 104 -4.99 -5.50 2.59
CA ALA A 104 -5.31 -5.18 1.21
C ALA A 104 -4.48 -6.01 0.21
N GLU A 105 -3.20 -6.22 0.52
CA GLU A 105 -2.30 -7.10 -0.23
C GLU A 105 -2.78 -8.56 -0.21
N GLU A 106 -3.12 -9.09 0.96
CA GLU A 106 -3.68 -10.45 1.11
C GLU A 106 -5.01 -10.63 0.35
N GLU A 107 -5.90 -9.62 0.37
CA GLU A 107 -7.17 -9.63 -0.35
C GLU A 107 -7.01 -9.52 -1.88
N PHE A 108 -6.00 -8.76 -2.33
CA PHE A 108 -5.62 -8.65 -3.74
C PHE A 108 -5.07 -10.00 -4.23
N GLU A 109 -4.09 -10.55 -3.52
CA GLU A 109 -3.42 -11.79 -3.93
C GLU A 109 -4.39 -12.97 -3.92
N LYS A 110 -5.26 -13.06 -2.91
CA LYS A 110 -6.31 -14.08 -2.87
C LYS A 110 -7.23 -14.00 -4.09
N LEU A 111 -7.65 -12.81 -4.49
CA LEU A 111 -8.52 -12.64 -5.66
C LEU A 111 -7.79 -12.96 -6.97
N ARG A 112 -6.53 -12.55 -7.07
CA ARG A 112 -5.67 -12.89 -8.21
C ARG A 112 -5.58 -14.40 -8.40
N LEU A 113 -5.29 -15.14 -7.32
CA LEU A 113 -5.22 -16.60 -7.33
C LEU A 113 -6.57 -17.25 -7.63
N GLU A 114 -7.67 -16.70 -7.13
CA GLU A 114 -9.02 -17.16 -7.44
C GLU A 114 -9.33 -17.04 -8.93
N ILE A 115 -8.97 -15.91 -9.56
CA ILE A 115 -9.15 -15.69 -11.01
C ILE A 115 -8.30 -16.67 -11.81
N ILE A 116 -7.04 -16.90 -11.42
CA ILE A 116 -6.15 -17.86 -12.10
C ILE A 116 -6.74 -19.27 -12.03
N LYS A 117 -7.20 -19.70 -10.85
CA LYS A 117 -7.80 -21.04 -10.65
C LYS A 117 -9.11 -21.21 -11.41
N ARG A 118 -9.94 -20.17 -11.45
CA ARG A 118 -11.20 -20.15 -12.21
C ARG A 118 -11.06 -19.77 -13.67
N THR A 119 -9.84 -19.61 -14.20
CA THR A 119 -9.64 -19.24 -15.61
C THR A 119 -10.26 -20.28 -16.56
N GLY A 120 -10.21 -21.57 -16.20
CA GLY A 120 -10.90 -22.65 -16.93
C GLY A 120 -12.42 -22.49 -17.00
N GLU A 121 -13.03 -22.03 -15.92
CA GLU A 121 -14.48 -21.85 -15.81
C GLU A 121 -14.93 -20.53 -16.45
N LEU A 122 -14.15 -19.46 -16.24
CA LEU A 122 -14.44 -18.12 -16.75
C LEU A 122 -14.38 -18.07 -18.27
N TRP A 123 -13.43 -18.78 -18.90
CA TRP A 123 -13.28 -18.85 -20.35
C TRP A 123 -13.68 -20.23 -20.88
N SER A 124 -14.96 -20.56 -20.71
CA SER A 124 -15.55 -21.85 -21.10
C SER A 124 -15.68 -22.05 -22.62
N ASP A 125 -15.76 -20.97 -23.41
CA ASP A 125 -15.87 -21.03 -24.87
C ASP A 125 -14.48 -21.00 -25.53
N GLU A 126 -14.28 -21.79 -26.58
CA GLU A 126 -12.98 -21.94 -27.26
C GLU A 126 -12.47 -20.61 -27.85
N LYS A 127 -13.35 -19.75 -28.38
CA LYS A 127 -12.97 -18.42 -28.89
C LYS A 127 -12.60 -17.46 -27.76
N GLN A 128 -13.25 -17.61 -26.61
CA GLN A 128 -12.93 -16.83 -25.43
C GLN A 128 -11.57 -17.29 -24.85
N TRP A 129 -11.32 -18.60 -24.85
CA TRP A 129 -10.06 -19.17 -24.38
C TRP A 129 -8.85 -18.73 -25.22
N GLU A 130 -8.98 -18.65 -26.54
CA GLU A 130 -7.93 -18.09 -27.41
C GLU A 130 -7.67 -16.60 -27.13
N SER A 131 -8.74 -15.82 -26.90
CA SER A 131 -8.63 -14.38 -26.68
C SER A 131 -8.17 -13.97 -25.27
N ARG A 132 -8.17 -14.89 -24.28
CA ARG A 132 -7.74 -14.60 -22.90
C ARG A 132 -6.30 -14.07 -22.80
N HIS A 133 -5.42 -14.46 -23.73
CA HIS A 133 -4.02 -14.02 -23.69
C HIS A 133 -3.92 -12.50 -23.82
N PHE A 134 -4.74 -11.90 -24.69
CA PHE A 134 -4.82 -10.45 -24.84
C PHE A 134 -5.32 -9.77 -23.57
N VAL A 135 -6.24 -10.40 -22.84
CA VAL A 135 -6.73 -9.88 -21.55
C VAL A 135 -5.61 -9.91 -20.50
N PHE A 136 -4.86 -11.00 -20.44
CA PHE A 136 -3.76 -11.14 -19.48
C PHE A 136 -2.61 -10.17 -19.80
N GLU A 137 -2.33 -9.98 -21.09
CA GLU A 137 -1.34 -9.02 -21.56
C GLU A 137 -1.79 -7.57 -21.29
N PHE A 138 -3.07 -7.26 -21.50
CA PHE A 138 -3.66 -5.97 -21.14
C PHE A 138 -3.56 -5.70 -19.63
N MET A 139 -3.88 -6.69 -18.79
CA MET A 139 -3.76 -6.58 -17.33
C MET A 139 -2.32 -6.37 -16.88
N LYS A 140 -1.37 -7.08 -17.51
CA LYS A 140 0.06 -6.95 -17.23
C LYS A 140 0.61 -5.59 -17.67
N SER A 141 0.26 -5.11 -18.86
CA SER A 141 0.80 -3.86 -19.42
C SER A 141 0.16 -2.60 -18.81
N HIS A 142 -1.17 -2.60 -18.62
CA HIS A 142 -1.89 -1.40 -18.17
C HIS A 142 -2.08 -1.31 -16.66
N PHE A 143 -2.00 -2.43 -15.95
CA PHE A 143 -2.20 -2.48 -14.50
C PHE A 143 -1.05 -3.16 -13.74
N HIS A 144 -0.02 -3.65 -14.43
CA HIS A 144 1.11 -4.36 -13.82
C HIS A 144 0.66 -5.61 -13.03
N ILE A 145 -0.48 -6.19 -13.39
CA ILE A 145 -1.04 -7.40 -12.76
C ILE A 145 -0.72 -8.60 -13.66
N ASN A 146 0.08 -9.53 -13.13
CA ASN A 146 0.42 -10.75 -13.85
C ASN A 146 -0.61 -11.86 -13.56
N LEU A 147 -1.29 -12.39 -14.57
CA LEU A 147 -2.27 -13.48 -14.44
C LEU A 147 -1.78 -14.81 -15.05
N TYR A 148 -0.52 -14.90 -15.49
CA TYR A 148 -0.01 -16.10 -16.18
C TYR A 148 0.40 -17.24 -15.22
N HIS A 149 0.75 -16.92 -13.97
CA HIS A 149 1.32 -17.86 -13.01
C HIS A 149 0.80 -17.59 -11.60
N GLU A 150 0.69 -18.62 -10.75
CA GLU A 150 0.45 -18.49 -9.30
C GLU A 150 1.65 -17.81 -8.63
#